data_AF-A0A661UUJ4-F1
#
_entry.id   AF-A0A661UUJ4-F1
#
_cell.length_a   1.000
_cell.length_b   1.000
_cell.length_c   1.000
_cell.angle_alpha   90.00
_cell.angle_beta   90.00
_cell.angle_gamma   90.00
#
_symmetry.space_group_name_H-M   'P 1'
#
loop_
_entity.id
_entity.type
_entity.pdbx_description
1 polymer ?
#
loop_
_entity_poly.entity_id
_entity_poly.type
_entity_poly.pdbx_seq_one_letter_code
_entity_poly.pdbx_strand_id
1 'polypeptide(L)' 'MNTIIVGNREIEPSKIICVGKNYIEHIKELNSEIPDNMVMFLKPNFAISYAFQIEQIHYEAKVY' A
#
# COMPACT_ATOMS: atom_id res chain seq x y z
N MET A 1 -15.53 8.08 8.85
CA MET A 1 -14.34 7.23 8.60
C MET A 1 -13.25 8.15 8.04
N ASN A 2 -12.06 7.67 7.68
CA ASN A 2 -11.07 8.50 6.98
C ASN A 2 -11.54 8.71 5.54
N THR A 3 -11.49 9.96 5.08
CA THR A 3 -11.94 10.37 3.75
C THR A 3 -10.75 10.79 2.90
N ILE A 4 -10.80 10.49 1.60
CA ILE A 4 -9.77 10.91 0.63
C ILE A 4 -10.41 11.53 -0.60
N ILE A 5 -9.64 12.34 -1.33
CA ILE A 5 -10.04 12.91 -2.61
C ILE A 5 -9.45 12.07 -3.73
N VAL A 6 -10.29 11.61 -4.67
CA VAL A 6 -9.88 10.94 -5.91
C VAL A 6 -10.43 11.73 -7.08
N GLY A 7 -9.54 12.43 -7.80
CA GLY A 7 -9.95 13.41 -8.80
C GLY A 7 -10.70 14.57 -8.14
N ASN A 8 -11.98 14.75 -8.49
CA ASN A 8 -12.86 15.78 -7.93
C ASN A 8 -13.92 15.21 -6.97
N ARG A 9 -13.75 13.97 -6.50
CA ARG A 9 -14.71 13.29 -5.63
C ARG A 9 -14.12 13.01 -4.27
N GLU A 10 -14.90 13.30 -3.25
CA GLU A 10 -14.64 12.91 -1.88
C GLU A 10 -15.21 11.51 -1.63
N ILE A 11 -14.40 10.57 -1.13
CA ILE A 11 -14.81 9.18 -0.88
C ILE A 11 -14.34 8.68 0.49
N GLU A 12 -15.16 7.83 1.11
CA GLU A 12 -14.81 7.08 2.32
C GLU A 12 -14.55 5.60 1.94
N PRO A 13 -13.31 5.21 1.59
CA PRO A 13 -13.04 3.87 1.11
C PRO A 13 -13.24 2.84 2.23
N SER A 14 -14.07 1.82 2.00
CA SER A 14 -14.26 0.74 2.99
C SER A 14 -13.02 -0.17 3.11
N LYS A 15 -12.23 -0.28 2.05
CA LYS A 15 -11.02 -1.11 1.97
C LYS A 15 -10.04 -0.55 0.95
N ILE A 16 -8.75 -0.79 1.19
CA ILE A 16 -7.66 -0.46 0.27
C ILE A 16 -7.01 -1.78 -0.15
N ILE A 17 -6.96 -2.07 -1.44
CA ILE A 17 -6.28 -3.25 -1.98
C ILE A 17 -4.89 -2.84 -2.45
N CYS A 18 -3.88 -3.56 -1.98
CA CYS A 18 -2.49 -3.34 -2.30
C CYS A 18 -1.96 -4.53 -3.11
N VAL A 19 -1.20 -4.24 -4.16
CA VAL A 19 -0.37 -5.23 -4.86
C VAL A 19 1.02 -5.26 -4.20
N GLY A 20 1.52 -6.46 -3.92
CA GLY A 20 2.88 -6.72 -3.45
C GLY A 20 3.74 -7.34 -4.54
N LYS A 21 5.07 -7.24 -4.40
CA LYS A 21 6.04 -7.83 -5.33
C LYS A 21 5.80 -7.45 -6.81
N ASN A 22 5.49 -6.17 -7.07
CA ASN A 22 5.18 -5.66 -8.42
C ASN A 22 6.38 -5.01 -9.13
N TYR A 23 7.57 -5.05 -8.53
CA TYR A 23 8.80 -4.43 -9.04
C TYR A 23 9.97 -5.40 -8.89
N ILE A 24 10.62 -5.78 -10.00
CA ILE A 24 11.67 -6.81 -10.02
C ILE A 24 12.82 -6.46 -9.07
N GLU A 25 13.29 -5.22 -9.09
CA GLU A 25 14.41 -4.80 -8.23
C GLU A 25 14.06 -4.83 -6.74
N HIS A 26 12.83 -4.47 -6.38
CA HIS A 26 12.35 -4.56 -5.00
C HIS A 26 12.18 -6.03 -4.53
N ILE A 27 11.79 -6.94 -5.43
CA ILE A 27 11.77 -8.39 -5.12
C ILE A 27 13.19 -8.89 -4.79
N LYS A 28 14.19 -8.44 -5.55
CA LYS A 28 15.61 -8.80 -5.34
C LYS A 28 16.15 -8.22 -4.03
N GLU A 29 15.84 -6.96 -3.71
CA GLU A 29 16.22 -6.32 -2.44
C GLU A 29 15.79 -7.16 -1.23
N LEU A 30 14.58 -7.71 -1.27
CA LEU A 30 14.02 -8.54 -0.21
C LEU A 30 14.49 -10.00 -0.26
N ASN A 31 15.42 -10.37 -1.15
CA ASN A 31 15.83 -11.75 -1.43
C ASN A 31 14.64 -12.71 -1.59
N SER A 32 13.58 -12.21 -2.23
CA SER A 32 12.33 -12.93 -2.40
C SER A 32 12.28 -13.61 -3.77
N GLU A 33 11.55 -14.71 -3.87
CA GLU A 33 11.22 -15.32 -5.16
C GLU A 33 10.18 -14.47 -5.91
N ILE A 34 10.34 -14.42 -7.24
CA ILE A 34 9.37 -13.82 -8.16
C ILE A 34 8.11 -14.69 -8.11
N PRO A 35 6.95 -14.13 -7.73
CA PRO A 35 5.76 -14.92 -7.57
C PRO A 35 5.15 -15.28 -8.93
N ASP A 36 4.67 -16.52 -9.08
CA ASP A 36 3.95 -16.97 -10.28
C ASP A 36 2.60 -16.27 -10.47
N ASN A 37 2.03 -15.73 -9.38
CA ASN A 37 0.74 -15.08 -9.35
C ASN A 37 0.80 -13.74 -8.61
N MET A 38 -0.16 -12.87 -8.89
CA MET A 38 -0.26 -11.57 -8.23
C MET A 38 -0.47 -11.71 -6.72
N VAL A 39 0.38 -11.04 -5.94
CA VAL A 39 0.23 -10.97 -4.48
C VAL A 39 -0.64 -9.77 -4.13
N MET A 40 -1.79 -10.01 -3.49
CA MET A 40 -2.70 -8.96 -3.03
C MET A 40 -2.91 -9.02 -1.52
N PHE A 41 -3.01 -7.86 -0.89
CA PHE A 41 -3.36 -7.73 0.52
C PHE A 41 -4.23 -6.49 0.77
N LEU A 42 -4.92 -6.48 1.91
CA LEU A 42 -5.88 -5.44 2.26
C LEU A 42 -5.35 -4.56 3.39
N LYS A 43 -5.59 -3.26 3.28
CA LYS A 43 -5.50 -2.32 4.40
C LYS A 43 -6.89 -1.75 4.71
N PRO A 44 -7.27 -1.67 5.99
CA PRO A 44 -8.54 -1.07 6.40
C PRO A 44 -8.49 0.47 6.26
N ASN A 45 -9.65 1.10 6.27
CA ASN A 45 -9.78 2.57 6.16
C ASN A 45 -8.96 3.35 7.20
N PHE A 46 -8.89 2.85 8.44
CA PHE A 46 -8.14 3.52 9.51
C PHE A 46 -6.62 3.53 9.29
N ALA A 47 -6.10 2.77 8.31
CA ALA A 47 -4.69 2.81 7.94
C ALA A 47 -4.31 4.05 7.09
N ILE A 48 -5.29 4.87 6.67
CA ILE A 48 -5.06 6.15 6.01
C ILE A 48 -4.61 7.16 7.07
N SER A 49 -3.45 7.77 6.89
CA SER A 49 -2.93 8.79 7.80
C SER A 49 -2.04 9.78 7.07
N TYR A 50 -2.01 11.02 7.56
CA TYR A 50 -1.09 12.08 7.13
C TYR A 50 0.16 12.21 8.02
N ALA A 51 0.18 11.48 9.13
CA ALA A 51 1.27 11.49 10.11
C ALA A 51 1.60 10.07 10.59
N PHE A 52 2.87 9.84 10.88
CA PHE A 52 3.36 8.57 11.43
C PHE A 52 3.71 8.74 12.90
N GLN A 53 3.33 7.77 13.74
CA GLN A 53 3.49 7.83 15.21
C GLN A 53 4.24 6.62 15.80
N ILE A 54 5.02 5.90 14.99
CA ILE A 54 5.70 4.67 15.42
C ILE A 54 7.21 4.73 15.14
N GLU A 55 8.00 4.28 16.11
CA GLU A 55 9.46 4.19 16.00
C GLU A 55 9.85 2.94 15.19
N GLN A 56 10.71 3.15 14.18
CA GLN A 56 11.13 2.20 13.14
C GLN A 56 10.00 1.63 12.25
N ILE A 57 9.81 2.28 11.09
CA ILE A 57 8.92 1.84 10.02
C ILE A 57 9.68 1.77 8.69
N HIS A 58 9.42 0.72 7.91
CA HIS A 58 9.89 0.61 6.52
C HIS A 58 8.96 1.40 5.60
N TYR A 59 9.53 2.32 4.83
CA TYR A 59 8.78 3.11 3.86
C TYR A 59 8.76 2.42 2.50
N GLU A 60 7.56 2.15 2.01
CA GLU A 60 7.33 1.53 0.70
C GLU A 60 6.65 2.56 -0.20
N ALA A 61 7.42 3.23 -1.06
CA ALA A 61 6.86 4.11 -2.07
C ALA A 61 6.14 3.28 -3.14
N LYS A 62 4.89 3.66 -3.45
CA LYS A 62 4.09 3.01 -4.50
C LYS A 62 3.73 4.03 -5.56
N VAL A 63 3.92 3.66 -6.82
CA VAL A 63 3.45 4.43 -7.98
C VAL A 63 2.10 3.87 -8.40
N TYR A 64 1.13 4.76 -8.62
CA TYR A 64 -0.21 4.45 -9.11
C TYR A 64 -0.33 4.69 -10.60
#